data_AF-A0A532T915-F1
#
_entry.id   AF-A0A532T915-F1
#
_cell.length_a   1.000
_cell.length_b   1.000
_cell.length_c   1.000
_cell.angle_alpha   90.00
_cell.angle_beta   90.00
_cell.angle_gamma   90.00
#
_symmetry.space_group_name_H-M   'P 1'
#
loop_
_entity.id
_entity.type
_entity.pdbx_description
1 polymer ?
#
loop_
_entity_poly.entity_id
_entity_poly.type
_entity_poly.pdbx_seq_one_letter_code
_entity_poly.pdbx_strand_id
1 'polypeptide(L)'
;MPDEFEFENYSDFKTIEDFSKTVESSKYYHDLYLKAVNHPIRREILKIVNDSNEILEKRLFNQLSEKEILKDPSILEYNINFLIKALCIEKIERRDRIYYVITQAGKVVDYLK
;
A
#
# COMPACT_ATOMS: atom_id res chain seq x y z
N MET A 1 -2.27 -8.14 5.20
CA MET A 1 -2.18 -9.22 6.21
C MET A 1 -1.30 -8.71 7.34
N PRO A 2 -1.72 -8.86 8.61
CA PRO A 2 -0.82 -8.72 9.74
C PRO A 2 0.37 -9.66 9.54
N ASP A 3 1.58 -9.21 9.88
CA ASP A 3 2.73 -10.10 9.98
C ASP A 3 2.63 -10.93 11.27
N GLU A 4 3.44 -12.00 11.39
CA GLU A 4 3.41 -12.91 12.55
C GLU A 4 3.55 -12.15 13.89
N PHE A 5 4.32 -11.06 13.90
CA PHE A 5 4.54 -10.21 15.06
C PHE A 5 3.29 -9.39 15.45
N GLU A 6 2.52 -8.90 14.48
CA GLU A 6 1.23 -8.25 14.74
C GLU A 6 0.13 -9.25 15.14
N PHE A 7 0.23 -10.52 14.71
CA PHE A 7 -0.75 -11.57 15.03
C PHE A 7 -0.68 -12.04 16.49
N GLU A 8 0.46 -11.88 17.19
CA GLU A 8 0.57 -12.18 18.62
C GLU A 8 -0.40 -11.33 19.47
N ASN A 9 -0.72 -10.11 19.03
CA ASN A 9 -1.72 -9.25 19.68
C ASN A 9 -3.17 -9.69 19.43
N TYR A 10 -3.36 -10.70 18.58
CA TYR A 10 -4.64 -11.28 18.18
C TYR A 10 -4.68 -12.79 18.46
N SER A 11 -3.91 -13.25 19.46
CA SER A 11 -3.76 -14.65 19.88
C SER A 11 -5.07 -15.39 20.18
N ASP A 12 -6.17 -14.66 20.32
CA ASP A 12 -7.52 -15.21 20.56
C ASP A 12 -8.15 -15.85 19.30
N PHE A 13 -7.59 -15.61 18.11
CA PHE A 13 -8.12 -16.17 16.85
C PHE A 13 -7.26 -17.35 16.37
N LYS A 14 -7.93 -18.48 16.07
CA LYS A 14 -7.26 -19.72 15.62
C LYS A 14 -6.72 -19.62 14.19
N THR A 15 -7.33 -18.79 13.35
CA THR A 15 -6.95 -18.61 11.95
C THR A 15 -7.12 -17.16 11.51
N ILE A 16 -6.41 -16.79 10.43
CA ILE A 16 -6.56 -15.48 9.76
C ILE A 16 -7.97 -15.31 9.19
N GLU A 17 -8.61 -16.40 8.74
CA GLU A 17 -9.97 -16.36 8.23
C GLU A 17 -10.97 -16.00 9.34
N ASP A 18 -10.78 -16.53 10.55
CA ASP A 18 -11.60 -16.18 11.71
C ASP A 18 -11.41 -14.72 12.11
N PHE A 19 -10.16 -14.24 12.12
CA PHE A 19 -9.88 -12.82 12.37
C PHE A 19 -10.57 -11.93 11.34
N SER A 20 -10.53 -12.27 10.05
CA SER A 20 -11.14 -11.45 8.98
C SER A 20 -12.65 -11.22 9.11
N LYS A 21 -13.34 -12.03 9.92
CA LYS A 21 -14.79 -11.94 10.16
C LYS A 21 -15.15 -11.06 11.37
N THR A 22 -14.17 -10.50 12.06
CA THR A 22 -14.38 -9.80 13.34
C THR A 22 -14.43 -8.28 13.19
N VAL A 23 -14.91 -7.60 14.23
CA VAL A 23 -14.89 -6.12 14.29
C VAL A 23 -13.45 -5.63 14.48
N GLU A 24 -12.62 -6.40 15.18
CA GLU A 24 -11.20 -6.12 15.44
C GLU A 24 -10.41 -6.06 14.14
N SER A 25 -10.65 -6.99 13.21
CA SER A 25 -9.99 -6.93 11.90
C SER A 25 -10.46 -5.75 11.07
N SER A 26 -11.75 -5.42 11.10
CA SER A 26 -12.26 -4.23 10.44
C SER A 26 -11.61 -2.95 10.98
N LYS A 27 -11.44 -2.83 12.31
CA LYS A 27 -10.74 -1.72 12.96
C LYS A 27 -9.27 -1.66 12.54
N TYR A 28 -8.59 -2.80 12.58
CA TYR A 28 -7.20 -2.92 12.15
C TYR A 28 -7.00 -2.43 10.70
N TYR A 29 -7.80 -2.93 9.77
CA TYR A 29 -7.70 -2.52 8.36
C TYR A 29 -8.07 -1.06 8.15
N HIS A 30 -9.04 -0.54 8.91
CA HIS A 30 -9.38 0.88 8.87
C HIS A 30 -8.21 1.76 9.35
N ASP A 31 -7.59 1.43 10.48
CA ASP A 31 -6.45 2.16 11.01
C ASP A 31 -5.25 2.09 10.07
N LEU A 32 -4.99 0.91 9.51
CA LEU A 32 -3.94 0.69 8.54
C LEU A 32 -4.17 1.53 7.27
N TYR A 33 -5.41 1.54 6.77
CA TYR A 33 -5.81 2.35 5.63
C TYR A 33 -5.63 3.85 5.91
N LEU A 34 -6.10 4.35 7.06
CA LEU A 34 -5.92 5.75 7.44
C LEU A 34 -4.43 6.13 7.51
N LYS A 35 -3.58 5.28 8.09
CA LYS A 35 -2.12 5.47 8.10
C LYS A 35 -1.52 5.43 6.69
N ALA A 36 -2.07 4.61 5.80
CA ALA A 36 -1.59 4.47 4.43
C ALA A 36 -1.82 5.78 3.65
N VAL A 37 -3.04 6.31 3.71
CA VAL A 37 -3.46 7.46 2.91
C VAL A 37 -3.06 8.81 3.51
N ASN A 38 -2.81 8.88 4.82
CA ASN A 38 -2.36 10.10 5.50
C ASN A 38 -0.83 10.22 5.60
N HIS A 39 -0.11 9.88 4.53
CA HIS A 39 1.35 10.01 4.48
C HIS A 39 1.81 10.63 3.16
N PRO A 40 2.64 11.70 3.19
CA PRO A 40 2.92 12.51 2.00
C PRO A 40 3.53 11.70 0.86
N ILE A 41 4.54 10.86 1.13
CA ILE A 41 5.18 10.03 0.10
C ILE A 41 4.18 9.02 -0.49
N ARG A 42 3.33 8.42 0.35
CA ARG A 42 2.36 7.41 -0.09
C ARG A 42 1.26 8.03 -0.92
N ARG A 43 0.81 9.24 -0.58
CA ARG A 43 -0.13 10.01 -1.39
C ARG A 43 0.44 10.30 -2.77
N GLU A 44 1.71 10.71 -2.86
CA GLU A 44 2.35 10.94 -4.15
C GLU A 44 2.51 9.67 -4.98
N ILE A 45 2.86 8.55 -4.33
CA ILE A 45 2.86 7.22 -4.98
C ILE A 45 1.46 6.91 -5.53
N LEU A 46 0.42 7.00 -4.70
CA LEU A 46 -0.96 6.70 -5.10
C LEU A 46 -1.42 7.59 -6.26
N LYS A 47 -1.08 8.87 -6.24
CA LYS A 47 -1.37 9.80 -7.33
C LYS A 47 -0.73 9.36 -8.65
N ILE A 48 0.58 9.06 -8.64
CA ILE A 48 1.30 8.63 -9.84
C ILE A 48 0.75 7.31 -10.40
N VAL A 49 0.44 6.35 -9.53
CA VAL A 49 -0.13 5.06 -9.94
C VAL A 49 -1.55 5.26 -10.50
N ASN A 50 -2.38 6.12 -9.89
CA ASN A 50 -3.73 6.45 -10.38
C ASN A 50 -3.66 7.05 -11.79
N ASP A 51 -2.80 8.05 -11.99
CA ASP A 51 -2.66 8.77 -13.25
C ASP A 51 -2.19 7.85 -14.40
N SER A 52 -1.45 6.78 -14.06
CA SER A 52 -0.88 5.85 -15.04
C SER A 52 -1.73 4.60 -15.30
N ASN A 53 -2.77 4.34 -14.51
CA ASN A 53 -3.51 3.06 -14.37
C ASN A 53 -2.63 1.86 -13.95
N GLU A 54 -1.52 1.63 -14.64
CA GLU A 54 -0.50 0.61 -14.36
C GLU A 54 0.89 1.24 -14.58
N ILE A 55 1.82 1.06 -13.64
CA ILE A 55 3.17 1.63 -13.74
C ILE A 55 4.26 0.61 -13.39
N LEU A 56 5.32 0.58 -14.18
CA LEU A 56 6.53 -0.20 -13.88
C LEU A 56 7.25 0.39 -12.66
N GLU A 57 7.70 -0.44 -11.73
CA GLU A 57 8.41 -0.02 -10.51
C GLU A 57 9.57 0.95 -10.79
N LYS A 58 10.43 0.62 -11.77
CA LYS A 58 11.54 1.50 -12.19
C LYS A 58 11.06 2.88 -12.66
N ARG A 59 9.93 2.94 -13.37
CA ARG A 59 9.37 4.22 -13.86
C ARG A 59 8.78 5.03 -12.70
N LEU A 60 8.12 4.37 -11.75
CA LEU A 60 7.62 5.01 -10.53
C LEU A 60 8.76 5.63 -9.72
N PHE A 61 9.85 4.86 -9.49
CA PHE A 61 11.03 5.35 -8.79
C PHE A 61 11.61 6.60 -9.47
N ASN A 62 11.83 6.53 -10.78
CA ASN A 62 12.38 7.65 -11.54
C ASN A 62 11.51 8.91 -11.40
N GLN A 63 10.19 8.80 -11.54
CA GLN A 63 9.29 9.95 -11.41
C GLN A 63 9.30 10.56 -10.01
N LEU A 64 9.40 9.74 -8.95
CA LEU A 64 9.50 10.23 -7.58
C LEU A 64 10.85 10.90 -7.31
N SER A 65 11.94 10.37 -7.87
CA SER A 65 13.26 10.96 -7.75
C SER A 65 13.42 12.27 -8.53
N GLU A 66 12.84 12.38 -9.73
CA GLU A 66 12.79 13.62 -10.52
C GLU A 66 12.03 14.73 -9.78
N LYS A 67 11.01 14.37 -8.99
CA LYS A 67 10.24 15.29 -8.13
C LYS A 67 10.91 15.56 -6.77
N GLU A 68 12.10 15.00 -6.53
CA GLU A 68 12.81 15.08 -5.24
C GLU A 68 12.04 14.53 -4.03
N ILE A 69 11.07 13.64 -4.24
CA ILE A 69 10.25 13.04 -3.16
C ILE A 69 11.03 11.96 -2.41
N LEU A 70 11.79 11.12 -3.13
CA LEU A 70 12.68 10.13 -2.55
C LEU A 70 13.86 9.84 -3.48
N LYS A 71 15.00 9.43 -2.90
CA LYS A 71 16.25 9.11 -3.62
C LYS A 71 16.74 7.69 -3.37
N ASP A 72 16.16 6.99 -2.40
CA ASP A 72 16.56 5.65 -1.98
C ASP A 72 15.47 4.63 -2.37
N PRO A 73 15.79 3.59 -3.16
CA PRO A 73 14.86 2.52 -3.52
C PRO A 73 14.23 1.81 -2.32
N SER A 74 14.95 1.68 -1.19
CA SER A 74 14.42 1.04 0.02
C SER A 74 13.25 1.82 0.63
N ILE A 75 13.25 3.15 0.49
CA ILE A 75 12.13 4.01 0.92
C ILE A 75 10.91 3.75 0.04
N LEU A 76 11.09 3.57 -1.27
CA LEU A 76 10.00 3.20 -2.17
C LEU A 76 9.42 1.84 -1.76
N GLU A 77 10.27 0.84 -1.59
CA GLU A 77 9.87 -0.52 -1.19
C GLU A 77 9.06 -0.51 0.11
N TYR A 78 9.55 0.17 1.16
CA TYR A 78 8.84 0.30 2.44
C TYR A 78 7.44 0.89 2.26
N ASN A 79 7.33 1.99 1.50
CA ASN A 79 6.05 2.66 1.30
C ASN A 79 5.08 1.84 0.44
N ILE A 80 5.58 1.15 -0.59
CA ILE A 80 4.77 0.26 -1.42
C ILE A 80 4.28 -0.94 -0.61
N ASN A 81 5.15 -1.58 0.18
CA ASN A 81 4.76 -2.70 1.02
C ASN A 81 3.66 -2.29 2.01
N PHE A 82 3.74 -1.09 2.57
CA PHE A 82 2.67 -0.53 3.40
C PHE A 82 1.37 -0.34 2.62
N LEU A 83 1.43 0.24 1.41
CA LEU A 83 0.26 0.47 0.54
C LEU A 83 -0.40 -0.85 0.09
N ILE A 84 0.38 -1.89 -0.18
CA ILE A 84 -0.12 -3.23 -0.49
C ILE A 84 -0.78 -3.84 0.76
N LYS A 85 -0.13 -3.75 1.93
CA LYS A 85 -0.69 -4.24 3.21
C LYS A 85 -2.04 -3.59 3.51
N ALA A 86 -2.17 -2.31 3.19
CA ALA A 86 -3.38 -1.50 3.32
C ALA A 86 -4.39 -1.63 2.17
N LEU A 87 -4.14 -2.52 1.21
CA LEU A 87 -5.01 -2.79 0.05
C LEU A 87 -5.23 -1.60 -0.89
N CYS A 88 -4.31 -0.63 -0.90
CA CYS A 88 -4.39 0.55 -1.76
C CYS A 88 -3.77 0.31 -3.16
N ILE A 89 -2.81 -0.61 -3.26
CA ILE A 89 -2.10 -0.95 -4.50
C ILE A 89 -1.96 -2.47 -4.61
N GLU A 90 -2.02 -2.99 -5.83
CA GLU A 90 -1.67 -4.37 -6.17
C GLU A 90 -0.31 -4.42 -6.87
N LYS A 91 0.48 -5.46 -6.54
CA LYS A 91 1.74 -5.80 -7.22
C LYS A 91 1.48 -6.88 -8.26
N ILE A 92 1.88 -6.63 -9.50
CA ILE A 92 1.76 -7.58 -10.61
C ILE A 92 3.15 -7.89 -11.14
N GLU A 93 3.51 -9.17 -11.18
CA GLU A 93 4.77 -9.64 -11.75
C GLU A 93 4.54 -10.20 -13.16
N ARG A 94 5.22 -9.63 -14.16
CA ARG A 94 5.14 -10.08 -15.57
C ARG A 94 6.53 -10.03 -16.19
N ARG A 95 6.99 -11.15 -16.76
CA ARG A 95 8.26 -11.24 -17.52
C ARG A 95 9.44 -10.62 -16.74
N ASP A 96 9.61 -11.03 -15.48
CA ASP A 96 10.66 -10.56 -14.57
C ASP A 96 10.62 -9.05 -14.28
N ARG A 97 9.44 -8.44 -14.36
CA ARG A 97 9.21 -7.02 -14.07
C ARG A 97 8.04 -6.84 -13.11
N ILE A 98 8.18 -5.87 -12.24
CA ILE A 98 7.18 -5.49 -11.24
C ILE A 98 6.38 -4.29 -11.74
N TYR A 99 5.06 -4.44 -11.73
CA TYR A 99 4.10 -3.40 -12.03
C TYR A 99 3.21 -3.15 -10.82
N TYR A 100 2.77 -1.90 -10.68
CA TYR A 100 1.81 -1.49 -9.65
C TYR A 100 0.53 -0.98 -10.29
N VAL A 101 -0.60 -1.39 -9.74
CA VAL A 101 -1.94 -0.98 -10.14
C VAL A 101 -2.69 -0.45 -8.93
N ILE A 102 -3.43 0.63 -9.11
CA ILE A 102 -4.23 1.21 -8.02
C ILE A 102 -5.52 0.41 -7.82
N THR A 103 -5.88 0.14 -6.57
CA THR A 103 -7.18 -0.46 -6.22
C THR A 103 -8.25 0.63 -6.09
N GLN A 104 -9.52 0.23 -5.92
CA GLN A 104 -10.57 1.21 -5.61
C GLN A 104 -10.32 1.93 -4.27
N ALA A 105 -9.77 1.25 -3.27
CA ALA A 105 -9.42 1.87 -2.00
C ALA A 105 -8.28 2.90 -2.15
N GLY A 106 -7.32 2.64 -3.06
CA GLY A 106 -6.21 3.55 -3.30
C GLY A 106 -6.58 4.87 -3.98
N LYS A 107 -7.72 4.93 -4.68
CA LYS A 107 -8.20 6.12 -5.42
C LYS A 107 -8.65 7.29 -4.54
N VAL A 108 -8.42 7.23 -3.22
CA VAL A 108 -8.79 8.31 -2.30
C VAL A 108 -8.11 9.64 -2.60
N VAL A 109 -6.99 9.63 -3.33
CA VAL A 109 -6.25 10.83 -3.77
C VAL A 109 -7.11 11.81 -4.57
N ASP A 110 -8.19 11.34 -5.21
CA ASP A 110 -9.11 12.19 -5.96
C ASP A 110 -10.05 13.02 -5.05
N TYR A 111 -10.13 12.69 -3.76
CA TYR A 111 -11.09 13.25 -2.81
C TYR A 111 -10.47 14.07 -1.67
N LEU A 112 -9.16 13.94 -1.44
CA LEU A 112 -8.42 14.67 -0.41
C LEU A 112 -7.81 15.95 -0.99
N LYS A 113 -8.58 17.03 -1.02
CA LYS A 113 -8.09 18.39 -1.35
C LYS A 113 -7.25 18.98 -0.23
#